data_AF-A0A9E3SQU9-F1
#
_entry.id   AF-A0A9E3SQU9-F1
#
_cell.length_a   1.000
_cell.length_b   1.000
_cell.length_c   1.000
_cell.angle_alpha   90.00
_cell.angle_beta   90.00
_cell.angle_gamma   90.00
#
_symmetry.space_group_name_H-M   'P 1'
#
loop_
_entity.id
_entity.type
_entity.pdbx_description
1 polymer ?
#
loop_
_entity_poly.entity_id
_entity_poly.type
_entity_poly.pdbx_seq_one_letter_code
_entity_poly.pdbx_strand_id
1 'polypeptide(L)'
;IENLVHEISETCHAHDLPLFLEPVSYSLDTSVSKSSAEFAAGRPEVVCETARRLSALGPDVLKLEFPIDAAFDEDDSHWQAACQAISQVCQVPWALLSAGVDFPVFERQVRIACQGGASGFLGGRAIWKECIAMAPADRQQFLQTTGLERLKTLSNLAQQHGRPWTDFYQPIEAKEDWYISYA
;
A
#
# COMPACT_ATOMS: atom_id res chain seq x y z
N ILE A 1 14.76 -11.86 8.28
CA ILE A 1 13.92 -10.67 8.04
C ILE A 1 12.94 -10.45 9.18
N GLU A 2 12.26 -11.49 9.68
CA GLU A 2 11.24 -11.36 10.75
C GLU A 2 11.81 -10.78 12.05
N ASN A 3 12.96 -11.28 12.54
CA ASN A 3 13.61 -10.71 13.73
C ASN A 3 13.91 -9.21 13.57
N LEU A 4 14.43 -8.81 12.39
CA LEU A 4 14.72 -7.40 12.10
C LEU A 4 13.45 -6.55 12.11
N VAL A 5 12.35 -7.05 11.53
CA VAL A 5 11.06 -6.36 11.54
C VAL A 5 10.57 -6.17 12.98
N HIS A 6 10.59 -7.24 13.78
CA HIS A 6 10.18 -7.19 15.18
C HIS A 6 11.03 -6.20 15.99
N GLU A 7 12.35 -6.23 15.86
CA GLU A 7 13.26 -5.29 16.54
C GLU A 7 12.99 -3.82 16.17
N ILE A 8 12.71 -3.55 14.88
CA ILE A 8 12.38 -2.20 14.41
C ILE A 8 11.00 -1.78 14.94
N SER A 9 10.01 -2.68 14.93
CA SER A 9 8.69 -2.42 15.52
C SER A 9 8.78 -2.03 16.98
N GLU A 10 9.48 -2.81 17.80
CA GLU A 10 9.70 -2.51 19.21
C GLU A 10 10.41 -1.16 19.41
N THR A 11 11.39 -0.84 18.55
CA THR A 11 12.09 0.44 18.59
C THR A 11 11.16 1.61 18.24
N CYS A 12 10.34 1.46 17.20
CA CYS A 12 9.34 2.46 16.80
C CYS A 12 8.33 2.71 17.93
N HIS A 13 7.80 1.65 18.55
CA HIS A 13 6.87 1.76 19.67
C HIS A 13 7.50 2.37 20.91
N ALA A 14 8.77 2.05 21.22
CA ALA A 14 9.50 2.69 22.32
C ALA A 14 9.75 4.19 22.11
N HIS A 15 9.58 4.69 20.88
CA HIS A 15 9.70 6.09 20.50
C HIS A 15 8.36 6.72 20.07
N ASP A 16 7.25 6.02 20.25
CA ASP A 16 5.90 6.44 19.83
C ASP A 16 5.80 6.86 18.35
N LEU A 17 6.54 6.17 17.49
CA LEU A 17 6.52 6.37 16.05
C LEU A 17 5.74 5.24 15.37
N PRO A 18 4.76 5.54 14.50
CA PRO A 18 4.09 4.51 13.73
C PRO A 18 5.02 3.91 12.67
N LEU A 19 5.12 2.59 12.61
CA LEU A 19 5.87 1.86 11.62
C LEU A 19 4.99 1.46 10.42
N PHE A 20 5.28 2.06 9.26
CA PHE A 20 4.75 1.62 7.97
C PHE A 20 5.75 0.67 7.32
N LEU A 21 5.46 -0.62 7.31
CA LEU A 21 6.34 -1.64 6.75
C LEU A 21 6.01 -1.91 5.28
N GLU A 22 6.99 -1.74 4.39
CA GLU A 22 6.85 -1.99 2.95
C GLU A 22 7.66 -3.24 2.51
N PRO A 23 7.07 -4.44 2.57
CA PRO A 23 7.68 -5.61 1.98
C PRO A 23 7.48 -5.61 0.46
N VAL A 24 8.54 -5.94 -0.28
CA VAL A 24 8.51 -6.06 -1.74
C VAL A 24 8.98 -7.45 -2.14
N SER A 25 8.13 -8.17 -2.85
CA SER A 25 8.39 -9.52 -3.35
C SER A 25 9.47 -9.54 -4.42
N TYR A 26 10.25 -10.62 -4.45
CA TYR A 26 11.27 -10.90 -5.45
C TYR A 26 11.44 -12.42 -5.60
N SER A 27 11.95 -12.87 -6.75
CA SER A 27 12.26 -14.29 -6.97
C SER A 27 13.56 -14.67 -6.26
N LEU A 28 13.57 -15.86 -5.65
CA LEU A 28 14.81 -16.46 -5.11
C LEU A 28 15.68 -17.04 -6.23
N ASP A 29 15.08 -17.43 -7.34
CA ASP A 29 15.79 -17.76 -8.57
C ASP A 29 16.08 -16.47 -9.35
N THR A 30 17.35 -16.10 -9.44
CA THR A 30 17.79 -14.87 -10.11
C THR A 30 17.60 -14.89 -11.62
N SER A 31 17.32 -16.05 -12.21
CA SER A 31 16.96 -16.17 -13.63
C SER A 31 15.50 -15.81 -13.91
N VAL A 32 14.64 -15.84 -12.87
CA VAL A 32 13.21 -15.51 -12.99
C VAL A 32 13.01 -14.01 -12.77
N SER A 33 12.68 -13.30 -13.85
CA SER A 33 12.36 -11.88 -13.80
C SER A 33 11.06 -11.62 -13.03
N LYS A 34 11.00 -10.51 -12.28
CA LYS A 34 9.77 -10.03 -11.63
C LYS A 34 8.63 -9.72 -12.61
N SER A 35 8.96 -9.45 -13.88
CA SER A 35 8.00 -9.20 -14.96
C SER A 35 7.65 -10.46 -15.77
N SER A 36 8.07 -11.65 -15.33
CA SER A 36 7.80 -12.90 -16.03
C SER A 36 6.42 -13.46 -15.68
N ALA A 37 5.84 -14.25 -16.59
CA ALA A 37 4.60 -14.97 -16.33
C ALA A 37 4.74 -15.95 -15.14
N GLU A 38 5.92 -16.54 -14.97
CA GLU A 38 6.23 -17.44 -13.86
C GLU A 38 6.13 -16.72 -12.51
N PHE A 39 6.75 -15.54 -12.37
CA PHE A 39 6.64 -14.76 -11.14
C PHE A 39 5.20 -14.24 -10.93
N ALA A 40 4.54 -13.80 -12.00
CA ALA A 40 3.16 -13.31 -11.94
C ALA A 40 2.19 -14.38 -11.41
N ALA A 41 2.37 -15.65 -11.79
CA ALA A 41 1.53 -16.76 -11.33
C ALA A 41 1.65 -17.02 -9.82
N GLY A 42 2.84 -16.86 -9.23
CA GLY A 42 3.08 -17.06 -7.79
C GLY A 42 2.84 -15.81 -6.94
N ARG A 43 2.75 -14.63 -7.55
CA ARG A 43 2.66 -13.34 -6.84
C ARG A 43 1.50 -13.25 -5.84
N PRO A 44 0.26 -13.73 -6.13
CA PRO A 44 -0.85 -13.63 -5.18
C PRO A 44 -0.55 -14.34 -3.86
N GLU A 45 0.00 -15.56 -3.93
CA GLU A 45 0.36 -16.33 -2.75
C GLU A 45 1.50 -15.66 -1.97
N VAL A 46 2.55 -15.20 -2.67
CA VAL A 46 3.69 -14.52 -2.04
C VAL A 46 3.26 -13.26 -1.30
N VAL A 47 2.42 -12.41 -1.92
CA VAL A 47 1.94 -11.16 -1.28
C VAL A 47 1.03 -11.48 -0.09
N CYS A 48 0.11 -12.45 -0.22
CA CYS A 48 -0.78 -12.87 0.87
C CYS A 48 0.00 -13.43 2.06
N GLU A 49 0.95 -14.34 1.81
CA GLU A 49 1.77 -14.96 2.85
C GLU A 49 2.70 -13.94 3.52
N THR A 50 3.20 -12.96 2.75
CA THR A 50 3.94 -11.81 3.28
C THR A 50 3.09 -11.00 4.24
N ALA A 51 1.84 -10.69 3.89
CA ALA A 51 0.91 -9.96 4.75
C ALA A 51 0.63 -10.75 6.04
N ARG A 52 0.32 -12.05 5.92
CA ARG A 52 0.06 -12.94 7.06
C ARG A 52 1.22 -12.97 8.06
N ARG A 53 2.45 -13.13 7.56
CA ARG A 53 3.64 -13.27 8.41
C ARG A 53 4.05 -11.95 9.03
N LEU A 54 4.13 -10.89 8.24
CA LEU A 54 4.75 -9.63 8.69
C LEU A 54 3.79 -8.73 9.47
N SER A 55 2.48 -8.80 9.23
CA SER A 55 1.51 -8.02 10.02
C SER A 55 1.49 -8.43 11.50
N ALA A 56 1.85 -9.69 11.80
CA ALA A 56 1.89 -10.21 13.17
C ALA A 56 3.14 -9.81 13.96
N LEU A 57 4.09 -9.07 13.35
CA LEU A 57 5.38 -8.73 13.95
C LEU A 57 5.43 -7.32 14.57
N GLY A 58 4.28 -6.67 14.70
CA GLY A 58 4.16 -5.35 15.30
C GLY A 58 4.28 -4.11 14.38
N PRO A 59 4.31 -4.16 13.03
CA PRO A 59 4.17 -2.91 12.27
C PRO A 59 2.75 -2.34 12.45
N ASP A 60 2.58 -1.03 12.36
CA ASP A 60 1.27 -0.39 12.53
C ASP A 60 0.46 -0.36 11.21
N VAL A 61 1.14 -0.33 10.07
CA VAL A 61 0.50 -0.41 8.75
C VAL A 61 1.39 -1.21 7.80
N LEU A 62 0.80 -2.09 7.00
CA LEU A 62 1.50 -2.69 5.86
C LEU A 62 1.29 -1.89 4.58
N LYS A 63 2.37 -1.57 3.88
CA LYS A 63 2.36 -1.04 2.52
C LYS A 63 2.62 -2.18 1.54
N LEU A 64 1.58 -2.66 0.85
CA LEU A 64 1.63 -3.89 0.07
C LEU A 64 1.51 -3.65 -1.43
N GLU A 65 2.15 -4.53 -2.21
CA GLU A 65 1.98 -4.64 -3.66
C GLU A 65 0.56 -5.09 -4.04
N PHE A 66 0.10 -4.72 -5.22
CA PHE A 66 -1.11 -5.34 -5.78
C PHE A 66 -0.82 -6.83 -6.05
N PRO A 67 -1.68 -7.76 -5.61
CA PRO A 67 -1.39 -9.20 -5.65
C PRO A 67 -1.33 -9.78 -7.06
N ILE A 68 -2.01 -9.15 -8.02
CA ILE A 68 -2.11 -9.61 -9.41
C ILE A 68 -1.34 -8.68 -10.34
N ASP A 69 -0.59 -9.24 -11.27
CA ASP A 69 0.03 -8.43 -12.33
C ASP A 69 -0.96 -8.20 -13.47
N ALA A 70 -1.35 -6.93 -13.65
CA ALA A 70 -2.31 -6.51 -14.66
C ALA A 70 -1.87 -6.81 -16.11
N ALA A 71 -0.58 -7.08 -16.35
CA ALA A 71 -0.10 -7.50 -17.67
C ALA A 71 -0.44 -8.96 -18.01
N PHE A 72 -0.81 -9.78 -17.02
CA PHE A 72 -1.08 -11.21 -17.18
C PHE A 72 -2.52 -11.60 -16.84
N ASP A 73 -3.24 -10.78 -16.07
CA ASP A 73 -4.63 -10.99 -15.71
C ASP A 73 -5.32 -9.62 -15.57
N GLU A 74 -6.41 -9.42 -16.31
CA GLU A 74 -7.23 -8.20 -16.29
C GLU A 74 -8.64 -8.43 -15.72
N ASP A 75 -8.90 -9.53 -15.01
CA ASP A 75 -10.22 -9.84 -14.46
C ASP A 75 -10.40 -9.23 -13.06
N ASP A 76 -11.31 -8.26 -12.95
CA ASP A 76 -11.61 -7.57 -11.68
C ASP A 76 -12.06 -8.54 -10.57
N SER A 77 -12.71 -9.65 -10.92
CA SER A 77 -13.18 -10.63 -9.93
C SER A 77 -12.01 -11.38 -9.29
N HIS A 78 -10.99 -11.73 -10.08
CA HIS A 78 -9.75 -12.34 -9.57
C HIS A 78 -8.98 -11.36 -8.69
N TRP A 79 -8.87 -10.11 -9.15
CA TRP A 79 -8.19 -9.04 -8.41
C TRP A 79 -8.85 -8.78 -7.05
N GLN A 80 -10.18 -8.69 -7.04
CA GLN A 80 -10.98 -8.51 -5.84
C GLN A 80 -10.80 -9.68 -4.87
N ALA A 81 -10.88 -10.92 -5.35
CA ALA A 81 -10.70 -12.11 -4.52
C ALA A 81 -9.30 -12.15 -3.87
N ALA A 82 -8.26 -11.79 -4.62
CA ALA A 82 -6.89 -11.73 -4.10
C ALA A 82 -6.70 -10.63 -3.03
N CYS A 83 -7.30 -9.46 -3.23
CA CYS A 83 -7.29 -8.40 -2.22
C CYS A 83 -8.05 -8.79 -0.95
N GLN A 84 -9.18 -9.49 -1.09
CA GLN A 84 -9.94 -10.03 0.05
C GLN A 84 -9.13 -11.08 0.82
N ALA A 85 -8.41 -11.96 0.13
CA ALA A 85 -7.53 -12.94 0.77
C ALA A 85 -6.44 -12.27 1.62
N ILE A 86 -5.82 -11.19 1.13
CA ILE A 86 -4.87 -10.38 1.91
C ILE A 86 -5.55 -9.83 3.17
N SER A 87 -6.71 -9.19 3.02
CA SER A 87 -7.44 -8.58 4.15
C SER A 87 -7.90 -9.59 5.20
N GLN A 88 -8.13 -10.85 4.82
CA GLN A 88 -8.49 -11.92 5.76
C GLN A 88 -7.32 -12.33 6.67
N VAL A 89 -6.08 -12.19 6.19
CA VAL A 89 -4.88 -12.64 6.92
C VAL A 89 -4.07 -11.50 7.53
N CYS A 90 -4.24 -10.27 7.05
CA CYS A 90 -3.53 -9.09 7.53
C CYS A 90 -4.14 -8.59 8.84
N GLN A 91 -3.34 -8.56 9.91
CA GLN A 91 -3.81 -8.21 11.26
C GLN A 91 -3.82 -6.70 11.54
N VAL A 92 -3.24 -5.91 10.64
CA VAL A 92 -3.11 -4.45 10.73
C VAL A 92 -3.70 -3.81 9.47
N PRO A 93 -4.01 -2.51 9.45
CA PRO A 93 -4.39 -1.82 8.22
C PRO A 93 -3.34 -2.04 7.14
N TRP A 94 -3.79 -2.21 5.90
CA TRP A 94 -2.88 -2.25 4.76
C TRP A 94 -3.27 -1.22 3.71
N ALA A 95 -2.25 -0.62 3.08
CA ALA A 95 -2.39 0.36 2.04
C ALA A 95 -1.66 -0.09 0.77
N LEU A 96 -2.29 0.12 -0.37
CA LEU A 96 -1.75 -0.29 -1.66
C LEU A 96 -0.62 0.62 -2.13
N LEU A 97 0.53 0.06 -2.51
CA LEU A 97 1.59 0.78 -3.21
C LEU A 97 1.40 0.74 -4.73
N SER A 98 1.90 1.76 -5.43
CA SER A 98 1.66 1.89 -6.88
C SER A 98 2.60 1.14 -7.81
N ALA A 99 3.74 0.65 -7.31
CA ALA A 99 4.78 -0.06 -8.07
C ALA A 99 5.32 0.67 -9.33
N GLY A 100 4.90 1.90 -9.60
CA GLY A 100 5.25 2.63 -10.82
C GLY A 100 4.40 2.29 -12.05
N VAL A 101 3.27 1.59 -11.90
CA VAL A 101 2.31 1.41 -13.01
C VAL A 101 1.74 2.76 -13.48
N ASP A 102 1.06 2.78 -14.62
CA ASP A 102 0.40 3.98 -15.12
C ASP A 102 -0.85 4.32 -14.31
N PHE A 103 -1.21 5.61 -14.29
CA PHE A 103 -2.30 6.11 -13.46
C PHE A 103 -3.63 5.35 -13.65
N PRO A 104 -4.11 5.05 -14.88
CA PRO A 104 -5.38 4.35 -15.06
C PRO A 104 -5.39 2.94 -14.44
N VAL A 105 -4.25 2.24 -14.51
CA VAL A 105 -4.08 0.93 -13.86
C VAL A 105 -4.09 1.10 -12.35
N PHE A 106 -3.35 2.07 -11.83
CA PHE A 106 -3.28 2.30 -10.38
C PHE A 106 -4.64 2.73 -9.80
N GLU A 107 -5.39 3.58 -10.48
CA GLU A 107 -6.74 3.99 -10.10
C GLU A 107 -7.67 2.77 -9.99
N ARG A 108 -7.62 1.88 -10.99
CA ARG A 108 -8.37 0.62 -10.96
C ARG A 108 -7.96 -0.27 -9.79
N GLN A 109 -6.66 -0.41 -9.55
CA GLN A 109 -6.13 -1.18 -8.43
C GLN A 109 -6.54 -0.60 -7.07
N VAL A 110 -6.47 0.73 -6.87
CA VAL A 110 -6.87 1.37 -5.61
C VAL A 110 -8.33 1.11 -5.29
N ARG A 111 -9.22 1.24 -6.27
CA ARG A 111 -10.65 0.96 -6.09
C ARG A 111 -10.88 -0.49 -5.61
N ILE A 112 -10.28 -1.46 -6.29
CA ILE A 112 -10.45 -2.89 -6.01
C ILE A 112 -9.78 -3.28 -4.69
N ALA A 113 -8.58 -2.77 -4.42
CA ALA A 113 -7.90 -3.00 -3.15
C ALA A 113 -8.75 -2.51 -1.96
N CYS A 114 -9.30 -1.29 -2.06
CA CYS A 114 -10.17 -0.73 -1.02
C CYS A 114 -11.45 -1.56 -0.85
N GLN A 115 -12.14 -1.90 -1.95
CA GLN A 115 -13.29 -2.81 -1.93
C GLN A 115 -12.94 -4.19 -1.36
N GLY A 116 -11.70 -4.63 -1.51
CA GLY A 116 -11.16 -5.87 -0.94
C GLY A 116 -10.71 -5.76 0.52
N GLY A 117 -10.81 -4.59 1.16
CA GLY A 117 -10.52 -4.38 2.58
C GLY A 117 -9.23 -3.60 2.87
N ALA A 118 -8.54 -3.06 1.86
CA ALA A 118 -7.45 -2.11 2.09
C ALA A 118 -7.98 -0.83 2.74
N SER A 119 -7.15 -0.20 3.57
CA SER A 119 -7.46 1.07 4.23
C SER A 119 -7.09 2.30 3.40
N GLY A 120 -6.52 2.11 2.21
CA GLY A 120 -6.18 3.20 1.30
C GLY A 120 -4.99 2.86 0.41
N PHE A 121 -4.20 3.88 0.08
CA PHE A 121 -3.07 3.77 -0.84
C PHE A 121 -1.88 4.62 -0.40
N LEU A 122 -0.68 4.20 -0.80
CA LEU A 122 0.58 4.92 -0.65
C LEU A 122 1.20 5.05 -2.05
N GLY A 123 0.66 6.01 -2.81
CA GLY A 123 0.97 6.23 -4.21
C GLY A 123 2.11 7.23 -4.43
N GLY A 124 3.06 6.86 -5.30
CA GLY A 124 4.13 7.74 -5.75
C GLY A 124 4.10 7.93 -7.26
N ARG A 125 5.00 7.21 -7.96
CA ARG A 125 5.25 7.33 -9.41
C ARG A 125 3.99 7.31 -10.28
N ALA A 126 2.99 6.48 -9.98
CA ALA A 126 1.73 6.48 -10.73
C ALA A 126 1.00 7.84 -10.76
N ILE A 127 1.26 8.73 -9.80
CA ILE A 127 0.65 10.06 -9.72
C ILE A 127 1.45 11.09 -10.52
N TRP A 128 2.78 11.05 -10.44
CA TRP A 128 3.65 12.18 -10.85
C TRP A 128 4.85 11.84 -11.74
N LYS A 129 5.10 10.57 -12.11
CA LYS A 129 6.35 10.19 -12.82
C LYS A 129 6.57 10.93 -14.14
N GLU A 130 5.50 11.31 -14.83
CA GLU A 130 5.59 12.03 -16.11
C GLU A 130 6.24 13.41 -15.97
N CYS A 131 6.07 14.07 -14.82
CA CYS A 131 6.56 15.43 -14.63
C CYS A 131 8.08 15.52 -14.43
N ILE A 132 8.75 14.38 -14.21
CA ILE A 132 10.21 14.32 -14.02
C ILE A 132 10.93 14.83 -15.27
N ALA A 133 10.47 14.44 -16.45
CA ALA A 133 11.07 14.81 -17.73
C ALA A 133 10.63 16.20 -18.25
N MET A 134 9.69 16.87 -17.56
CA MET A 134 9.15 18.17 -17.97
C MET A 134 10.06 19.33 -17.59
N ALA A 135 9.98 20.43 -18.35
CA ALA A 135 10.57 21.70 -17.97
C ALA A 135 9.93 22.23 -16.67
N PRO A 136 10.62 23.11 -15.90
CA PRO A 136 10.12 23.56 -14.60
C PRO A 136 8.70 24.14 -14.60
N ALA A 137 8.36 24.97 -15.60
CA ALA A 137 7.02 25.57 -15.71
C ALA A 137 5.95 24.51 -16.00
N ASP A 138 6.20 23.60 -16.94
CA ASP A 138 5.28 22.51 -17.30
C ASP A 138 5.11 21.52 -16.14
N ARG A 139 6.20 21.23 -15.40
CA ARG A 139 6.16 20.40 -14.20
C ARG A 139 5.25 21.02 -13.13
N GLN A 140 5.40 22.31 -12.87
CA GLN A 140 4.56 23.01 -11.90
C GLN A 140 3.09 22.97 -12.34
N GLN A 141 2.82 23.27 -13.61
CA GLN A 141 1.46 23.20 -14.17
C GLN A 141 0.87 21.80 -14.04
N PHE A 142 1.64 20.76 -14.36
CA PHE A 142 1.21 19.36 -14.24
C PHE A 142 0.84 19.00 -12.80
N LEU A 143 1.68 19.37 -11.82
CA LEU A 143 1.43 19.07 -10.40
C LEU A 143 0.19 19.81 -9.87
N GLN A 144 -0.04 21.05 -10.33
CA GLN A 144 -1.21 21.86 -9.96
C GLN A 144 -2.51 21.43 -10.65
N THR A 145 -2.42 20.64 -11.73
CA THR A 145 -3.59 20.18 -12.50
C THR A 145 -3.68 18.66 -12.45
N THR A 146 -3.05 17.95 -13.38
CA THR A 146 -3.12 16.49 -13.50
C THR A 146 -2.75 15.77 -12.19
N GLY A 147 -1.64 16.13 -11.55
CA GLY A 147 -1.21 15.52 -10.29
C GLY A 147 -2.22 15.71 -9.16
N LEU A 148 -2.78 16.92 -9.05
CA LEU A 148 -3.81 17.24 -8.07
C LEU A 148 -5.11 16.47 -8.32
N GLU A 149 -5.60 16.43 -9.56
CA GLU A 149 -6.83 15.71 -9.92
C GLU A 149 -6.69 14.19 -9.71
N ARG A 150 -5.51 13.64 -10.01
CA ARG A 150 -5.18 12.24 -9.70
C ARG A 150 -5.24 11.96 -8.20
N LEU A 151 -4.62 12.81 -7.38
CA LEU A 151 -4.64 12.63 -5.93
C LEU A 151 -6.08 12.73 -5.38
N LYS A 152 -6.87 13.72 -5.82
CA LYS A 152 -8.29 13.85 -5.44
C LYS A 152 -9.09 12.59 -5.79
N THR A 153 -8.90 12.08 -7.01
CA THR A 153 -9.58 10.87 -7.48
C THR A 153 -9.27 9.68 -6.58
N LEU A 154 -7.99 9.43 -6.30
CA LEU A 154 -7.57 8.32 -5.45
C LEU A 154 -8.04 8.50 -3.99
N SER A 155 -7.98 9.72 -3.45
CA SER A 155 -8.48 10.04 -2.11
C SER A 155 -9.99 9.79 -1.99
N ASN A 156 -10.77 10.16 -2.99
CA ASN A 156 -12.22 9.91 -3.01
C ASN A 156 -12.51 8.41 -3.04
N LEU A 157 -11.78 7.62 -3.84
CA LEU A 157 -11.92 6.17 -3.89
C LEU A 157 -11.60 5.53 -2.53
N ALA A 158 -10.50 5.94 -1.90
CA ALA A 158 -10.11 5.45 -0.58
C ALA A 158 -11.13 5.84 0.50
N GLN A 159 -11.68 7.06 0.46
CA GLN A 159 -12.71 7.49 1.39
C GLN A 159 -14.04 6.74 1.21
N GLN A 160 -14.41 6.44 -0.03
CA GLN A 160 -15.67 5.78 -0.34
C GLN A 160 -15.65 4.27 -0.06
N HIS A 161 -14.51 3.62 -0.29
CA HIS A 161 -14.42 2.15 -0.30
C HIS A 161 -13.43 1.59 0.72
N GLY A 162 -12.50 2.39 1.24
CA GLY A 162 -11.45 1.91 2.12
C GLY A 162 -11.99 1.46 3.47
N ARG A 163 -11.42 0.39 4.02
CA ARG A 163 -11.71 -0.05 5.39
C ARG A 163 -11.09 0.95 6.37
N PRO A 164 -11.86 1.59 7.25
CA PRO A 164 -11.30 2.55 8.21
C PRO A 164 -10.21 1.92 9.07
N TRP A 165 -9.09 2.61 9.27
CA TRP A 165 -8.02 2.13 10.16
C TRP A 165 -8.49 2.01 11.61
N THR A 166 -9.56 2.74 11.98
CA THR A 166 -10.21 2.67 13.29
C THR A 166 -10.87 1.33 13.59
N ASP A 167 -11.04 0.46 12.58
CA ASP A 167 -11.44 -0.93 12.79
C ASP A 167 -10.32 -1.76 13.46
N PHE A 168 -9.08 -1.28 13.40
CA PHE A 168 -7.88 -1.96 13.92
C PHE A 168 -7.36 -1.29 15.20
N TYR A 169 -7.43 0.04 15.27
CA TYR A 169 -6.92 0.83 16.38
C TYR A 169 -7.99 1.75 16.94
N GLN A 170 -8.01 1.89 18.27
CA GLN A 170 -8.84 2.90 18.91
C GLN A 170 -8.13 4.26 18.87
N PRO A 171 -8.77 5.32 18.33
CA PRO A 171 -8.21 6.65 18.40
C PRO A 171 -7.95 7.05 19.86
N ILE A 172 -6.77 7.61 20.13
CA ILE A 172 -6.48 8.17 21.44
C ILE A 172 -7.30 9.45 21.57
N GLU A 173 -8.07 9.58 22.65
CA GLU A 173 -8.74 10.83 23.01
C GLU A 173 -7.69 11.84 23.47
N ALA A 174 -7.11 12.56 22.51
CA ALA A 174 -6.10 13.57 22.80
C ALA A 174 -6.76 14.78 23.46
N LYS A 175 -6.47 14.98 24.75
CA LYS A 175 -6.80 16.24 25.43
C LYS A 175 -5.93 17.36 24.88
N GLU A 176 -6.43 18.60 24.88
CA GLU A 176 -5.68 19.76 24.37
C GLU A 176 -4.32 19.96 25.08
N ASP A 177 -4.18 19.46 26.30
CA ASP A 177 -2.99 19.53 27.16
C ASP A 177 -2.12 18.26 27.14
N TRP A 178 -2.31 17.35 26.18
CA TRP A 178 -1.58 16.08 26.10
C TRP A 178 -0.06 16.26 26.23
N TYR A 179 0.50 17.31 25.62
CA TYR A 179 1.92 17.64 25.62
C TYR A 179 2.51 17.99 27.00
N ILE A 180 1.66 18.29 27.99
CA ILE A 180 2.08 18.59 29.37
C ILE A 180 2.37 17.29 30.15
N SER A 181 1.65 16.21 29.81
CA SER A 181 1.71 14.93 30.52
C SER A 181 2.33 13.80 29.70
N TYR A 182 2.73 14.09 28.46
CA TYR A 182 3.42 13.17 27.58
C TYR A 182 4.84 12.95 28.10
N ALA A 183 5.08 11.76 28.66
CA ALA A 183 6.34 11.33 29.26
C ALA A 183 6.89 10.12 28.52
#